data_AF-A0A9Q3HMW1-F1
#
_entry.id   AF-A0A9Q3HMW1-F1
#
_cell.length_a   1.000
_cell.length_b   1.000
_cell.length_c   1.000
_cell.angle_alpha   90.00
_cell.angle_beta   90.00
_cell.angle_gamma   90.00
#
_symmetry.space_group_name_H-M   'P 1'
#
loop_
_entity.id
_entity.type
_entity.pdbx_description
1 polymer ?
#
loop_
_entity_poly.entity_id
_entity_poly.type
_entity_poly.pdbx_seq_one_letter_code
_entity_poly.pdbx_strand_id
1 'polypeptide(L)'
;MRWLILNTGVYAFKKGLTPEQLQEDTINHEKLSSFNNFIFNRIAEFTQVAPASNSRLILDASLPSWHESQWPLAAIEDKQIFSSVIITHNGFHNEIHVDQHDVNPWTYGFFSFINADTFECLQSPHNTFQHGLFFPNHNFLLDFAKSNGIIEVLWKTSKIKHQTTPPLLILKNYPSISHFGASFQISKALFTQGHNLKYSDPSIIMTKTFSQHERIMKYDKKQKLKD
;
A
#
# COMPACT_ATOMS: atom_id res chain seq x y z
N MET A 1 14.55 2.96 -8.19
CA MET A 1 13.64 1.78 -8.26
C MET A 1 12.69 2.01 -9.43
N ARG A 2 12.69 1.17 -10.48
CA ARG A 2 11.81 1.36 -11.65
C ARG A 2 10.47 0.68 -11.36
N TRP A 3 9.42 1.47 -11.21
CA TRP A 3 8.05 1.00 -11.03
C TRP A 3 7.56 0.36 -12.32
N LEU A 4 7.40 -0.96 -12.32
CA LEU A 4 6.69 -1.63 -13.42
C LEU A 4 5.20 -1.63 -13.06
N ILE A 5 4.45 -0.76 -13.72
CA ILE A 5 2.99 -0.78 -13.70
C ILE A 5 2.56 -2.11 -14.36
N LEU A 6 2.14 -3.08 -13.56
CA LEU A 6 1.15 -4.05 -13.99
C LEU A 6 -0.19 -3.48 -13.57
N ASN A 7 -1.12 -3.44 -14.52
CA ASN A 7 -2.25 -2.52 -14.60
C ASN A 7 -3.28 -2.58 -13.46
N THR A 8 -2.99 -3.26 -12.35
CA THR A 8 -3.89 -3.35 -11.20
C THR A 8 -3.21 -3.67 -9.86
N GLY A 9 -1.92 -4.01 -9.77
CA GLY A 9 -1.26 -4.28 -8.49
C GLY A 9 0.25 -4.17 -8.61
N VAL A 10 0.85 -3.25 -7.88
CA VAL A 10 2.28 -2.98 -7.93
C VAL A 10 2.98 -3.85 -6.89
N TYR A 11 3.50 -5.00 -7.31
CA TYR A 11 4.62 -5.63 -6.59
C TYR A 11 5.88 -4.94 -7.09
N ALA A 12 6.52 -4.13 -6.23
CA ALA A 12 7.77 -3.47 -6.58
C ALA A 12 8.88 -4.55 -6.68
N PHE A 13 9.14 -5.05 -7.89
CA PHE A 13 10.17 -6.06 -8.09
C PHE A 13 11.52 -5.41 -8.41
N LYS A 14 12.53 -5.68 -7.57
CA LYS A 14 13.91 -5.27 -7.79
C LYS A 14 14.60 -6.28 -8.73
N LYS A 15 15.38 -5.79 -9.69
CA LYS A 15 16.16 -6.64 -10.62
C LYS A 15 17.35 -7.28 -9.91
N GLY A 16 17.76 -8.46 -10.41
CA GLY A 16 19.03 -9.08 -10.03
C GLY A 16 19.08 -9.48 -8.56
N LEU A 17 17.94 -9.87 -7.99
CA LEU A 17 17.92 -10.43 -6.65
C LEU A 17 18.71 -11.74 -6.64
N THR A 18 19.56 -11.91 -5.63
CA THR A 18 20.24 -13.18 -5.41
C THR A 18 19.24 -14.24 -4.94
N PRO A 19 19.56 -15.54 -5.03
CA PRO A 19 18.72 -16.60 -4.47
C PRO A 19 18.37 -16.37 -2.99
N GLU A 20 19.32 -15.85 -2.20
CA GLU A 20 19.13 -15.53 -0.79
C GLU A 20 18.12 -14.40 -0.60
N GLN A 21 18.18 -13.36 -1.44
CA GLN A 21 17.23 -12.24 -1.39
C GLN A 21 15.81 -12.67 -1.83
N LEU A 22 15.70 -13.60 -2.77
CA LEU A 22 14.40 -14.19 -3.15
C LEU A 22 13.82 -15.05 -2.03
N GLN A 23 14.67 -15.80 -1.33
CA GLN A 23 14.27 -16.56 -0.16
C GLN A 23 13.80 -15.63 0.96
N GLU A 24 14.53 -14.53 1.21
CA GLU A 24 14.14 -13.51 2.18
C GLU A 24 12.79 -12.85 1.81
N ASP A 25 12.58 -12.48 0.54
CA ASP A 25 11.29 -11.95 0.06
C ASP A 25 10.14 -12.94 0.31
N THR A 26 10.37 -14.23 0.06
CA THR A 26 9.38 -15.29 0.30
C THR A 26 9.03 -15.38 1.79
N ILE A 27 10.04 -15.42 2.67
CA ILE A 27 9.86 -15.45 4.13
C ILE A 27 9.10 -14.20 4.61
N ASN A 28 9.39 -13.04 4.03
CA ASN A 28 8.70 -11.80 4.38
C ASN A 28 7.26 -11.77 3.85
N HIS A 29 7.00 -12.33 2.67
CA HIS A 29 5.67 -12.46 2.09
C HIS A 29 4.76 -13.34 2.95
N GLU A 30 5.26 -14.46 3.47
CA GLU A 30 4.51 -15.36 4.36
C GLU A 30 4.00 -14.66 5.64
N LYS A 31 4.70 -13.61 6.10
CA LYS A 31 4.28 -12.83 7.27
C LYS A 31 3.08 -11.92 6.97
N LEU A 32 2.82 -11.59 5.70
CA LEU A 32 1.85 -10.56 5.32
C LEU A 32 0.40 -10.92 5.68
N SER A 33 0.03 -12.21 5.75
CA SER A 33 -1.30 -12.62 6.21
C SER A 33 -1.54 -12.22 7.68
N SER A 34 -0.52 -12.43 8.54
CA SER A 34 -0.59 -11.99 9.94
C SER A 34 -0.70 -10.46 10.04
N PHE A 35 0.02 -9.73 9.18
CA PHE A 35 -0.13 -8.28 9.08
C PHE A 35 -1.54 -7.89 8.63
N ASN A 36 -2.12 -8.53 7.62
CA ASN A 36 -3.48 -8.25 7.17
C ASN A 36 -4.50 -8.38 8.32
N ASN A 37 -4.36 -9.44 9.13
CA ASN A 37 -5.20 -9.65 10.31
C ASN A 37 -5.02 -8.55 11.36
N PHE A 38 -3.78 -8.11 11.57
CA PHE A 38 -3.49 -6.96 12.43
C PHE A 38 -4.17 -5.69 11.90
N ILE A 39 -3.99 -5.34 10.61
CA ILE A 39 -4.62 -4.17 9.97
C ILE A 39 -6.13 -4.20 10.12
N PHE A 40 -6.75 -5.34 9.83
CA PHE A 40 -8.19 -5.52 9.97
C PHE A 40 -8.65 -5.20 11.38
N ASN A 41 -7.99 -5.78 12.39
CA ASN A 41 -8.37 -5.57 13.78
C ASN A 41 -8.18 -4.10 14.19
N ARG A 42 -7.08 -3.45 13.81
CA ARG A 42 -6.84 -2.02 14.09
C ARG A 42 -7.94 -1.14 13.52
N ILE A 43 -8.34 -1.36 12.27
CA ILE A 43 -9.42 -0.58 11.64
C ILE A 43 -10.76 -0.86 12.31
N ALA A 44 -11.03 -2.12 12.68
CA ALA A 44 -12.25 -2.50 13.38
C ALA A 44 -12.37 -1.83 14.76
N GLU A 45 -11.24 -1.55 15.43
CA GLU A 45 -11.18 -0.77 16.68
C GLU A 45 -11.52 0.71 16.46
N PHE A 46 -11.14 1.31 15.32
CA PHE A 46 -11.61 2.65 14.95
C PHE A 46 -13.11 2.66 14.64
N THR A 47 -13.58 1.72 13.81
CA THR A 47 -15.00 1.55 13.47
C THR A 47 -15.27 0.22 12.77
N GLN A 48 -16.39 -0.42 13.10
CA GLN A 48 -16.87 -1.62 12.40
C GLN A 48 -17.38 -1.34 10.97
N VAL A 49 -17.70 -0.08 10.65
CA VAL A 49 -18.24 0.29 9.32
C VAL A 49 -17.15 0.22 8.24
N ALA A 50 -15.92 0.62 8.57
CA ALA A 50 -14.82 0.64 7.61
C ALA A 50 -14.48 -0.74 7.03
N PRO A 51 -14.15 -1.77 7.84
CA PRO A 51 -13.79 -3.08 7.30
C PRO A 51 -14.95 -3.69 6.51
N ALA A 52 -16.18 -3.63 7.05
CA ALA A 52 -17.37 -4.16 6.36
C ALA A 52 -17.58 -3.53 4.97
N SER A 53 -17.41 -2.21 4.86
CA SER A 53 -17.60 -1.49 3.60
C SER A 53 -16.49 -1.78 2.57
N ASN A 54 -15.24 -1.92 3.01
CA ASN A 54 -14.14 -2.23 2.12
C ASN A 54 -14.17 -3.71 1.67
N SER A 55 -14.47 -4.65 2.58
CA SER A 55 -14.63 -6.07 2.25
C SER A 55 -15.71 -6.31 1.21
N ARG A 56 -16.85 -5.60 1.31
CA ARG A 56 -17.92 -5.71 0.31
C ARG A 56 -17.42 -5.43 -1.11
N LEU A 57 -16.64 -4.38 -1.32
CA LEU A 57 -16.11 -4.07 -2.67
C LEU A 57 -15.13 -5.13 -3.17
N ILE A 58 -14.31 -5.67 -2.29
CA ILE A 58 -13.39 -6.74 -2.64
C ILE A 58 -14.14 -7.98 -3.12
N LEU A 59 -15.19 -8.38 -2.40
CA LEU A 59 -16.04 -9.52 -2.75
C LEU A 59 -16.82 -9.28 -4.05
N ASP A 60 -17.33 -8.06 -4.21
CA ASP A 60 -18.08 -7.65 -5.40
C ASP A 60 -17.24 -7.81 -6.68
N ALA A 61 -15.95 -7.49 -6.62
CA ALA A 61 -15.01 -7.60 -7.73
C ALA A 61 -14.10 -8.85 -7.70
N SER A 62 -14.30 -9.79 -6.77
CA SER A 62 -13.48 -11.00 -6.61
C SER A 62 -11.98 -10.70 -6.62
N LEU A 63 -11.59 -9.63 -5.92
CA LEU A 63 -10.19 -9.22 -5.81
C LEU A 63 -9.45 -10.12 -4.84
N PRO A 64 -8.14 -10.32 -5.00
CA PRO A 64 -7.28 -10.96 -3.99
C PRO A 64 -6.93 -9.95 -2.89
N SER A 65 -6.50 -10.44 -1.72
CA SER A 65 -6.00 -9.57 -0.65
C SER A 65 -4.65 -9.00 -1.06
N TRP A 66 -4.26 -7.88 -0.47
CA TRP A 66 -2.93 -7.27 -0.72
C TRP A 66 -1.75 -8.20 -0.38
N HIS A 67 -1.99 -9.21 0.46
CA HIS A 67 -1.00 -10.20 0.87
C HIS A 67 -1.06 -11.51 0.07
N GLU A 68 -2.01 -11.67 -0.86
CA GLU A 68 -2.20 -12.93 -1.57
C GLU A 68 -1.12 -13.19 -2.61
N SER A 69 -0.64 -14.44 -2.64
CA SER A 69 0.36 -14.88 -3.60
C SER A 69 -0.27 -15.34 -4.92
N GLN A 70 -1.58 -15.63 -4.95
CA GLN A 70 -2.26 -16.19 -6.12
C GLN A 70 -3.56 -15.43 -6.46
N TRP A 71 -3.88 -15.35 -7.76
CA TRP A 71 -5.17 -14.84 -8.25
C TRP A 71 -5.48 -15.55 -9.58
N PRO A 72 -6.69 -16.11 -9.81
CA PRO A 72 -7.92 -16.08 -9.01
C PRO A 72 -8.04 -17.17 -7.94
N LEU A 73 -7.04 -18.05 -7.80
CA LEU A 73 -7.14 -19.23 -6.94
C LEU A 73 -7.08 -18.95 -5.43
N ALA A 74 -6.80 -17.70 -5.03
CA ALA A 74 -6.84 -17.31 -3.62
C ALA A 74 -8.22 -17.56 -3.03
N ALA A 75 -8.25 -18.18 -1.85
CA ALA A 75 -9.47 -18.29 -1.08
C ALA A 75 -9.91 -16.88 -0.66
N ILE A 76 -11.22 -16.66 -0.64
CA ILE A 76 -11.77 -15.46 -0.04
C ILE A 76 -11.65 -15.61 1.47
N GLU A 77 -10.95 -14.68 2.12
CA GLU A 77 -10.79 -14.63 3.57
C GLU A 77 -11.76 -13.63 4.22
N ASP A 78 -12.23 -13.94 5.43
CA ASP A 78 -13.15 -13.07 6.19
C ASP A 78 -12.56 -11.67 6.49
N LYS A 79 -11.23 -11.56 6.56
CA LYS A 79 -10.50 -10.33 6.93
C LYS A 79 -9.90 -9.60 5.74
N GLN A 80 -10.41 -9.85 4.55
CA GLN A 80 -9.92 -9.22 3.34
C GLN A 80 -10.56 -7.83 3.15
N ILE A 81 -9.77 -6.77 3.36
CA ILE A 81 -10.26 -5.38 3.31
C ILE A 81 -9.50 -4.47 2.35
N PHE A 82 -8.31 -4.86 1.89
CA PHE A 82 -7.58 -4.13 0.85
C PHE A 82 -6.95 -5.10 -0.14
N SER A 83 -6.74 -4.61 -1.37
CA SER A 83 -6.15 -5.40 -2.45
C SER A 83 -4.78 -4.87 -2.88
N SER A 84 -4.35 -3.72 -2.35
CA SER A 84 -3.04 -3.15 -2.59
C SER A 84 -2.58 -2.25 -1.45
N VAL A 85 -1.27 -2.07 -1.35
CA VAL A 85 -0.61 -1.10 -0.45
C VAL A 85 0.34 -0.23 -1.27
N ILE A 86 0.33 1.07 -1.02
CA ILE A 86 1.34 2.01 -1.51
C ILE A 86 2.27 2.34 -0.36
N ILE A 87 3.58 2.28 -0.63
CA ILE A 87 4.61 2.70 0.31
C ILE A 87 5.36 3.90 -0.27
N THR A 88 5.51 4.94 0.53
CA THR A 88 6.24 6.17 0.19
C THR A 88 7.30 6.44 1.24
N HIS A 89 8.45 6.92 0.79
CA HIS A 89 9.53 7.39 1.66
C HIS A 89 10.36 8.45 0.91
N ASN A 90 11.47 8.89 1.50
CA ASN A 90 12.41 9.86 0.91
C ASN A 90 11.80 11.23 0.66
N GLY A 91 11.07 11.75 1.64
CA GLY A 91 10.52 13.11 1.58
C GLY A 91 9.38 13.26 0.58
N PHE A 92 8.67 12.15 0.31
CA PHE A 92 7.46 12.15 -0.49
C PHE A 92 6.48 13.23 -0.02
N HIS A 93 5.94 13.99 -0.96
CA HIS A 93 4.89 14.96 -0.71
C HIS A 93 4.06 15.08 -1.97
N ASN A 94 2.86 15.59 -1.82
CA ASN A 94 1.93 15.75 -2.93
C ASN A 94 1.06 16.99 -2.72
N GLU A 95 0.37 17.36 -3.80
CA GLU A 95 -0.61 18.43 -3.77
C GLU A 95 -1.89 17.99 -3.04
N ILE A 96 -2.68 18.97 -2.61
CA ILE A 96 -4.01 18.72 -2.01
C ILE A 96 -4.91 18.00 -3.01
N HIS A 97 -5.40 16.82 -2.63
CA HIS A 97 -6.28 16.01 -3.46
C HIS A 97 -7.28 15.19 -2.63
N VAL A 98 -8.24 14.57 -3.32
CA VAL A 98 -9.00 13.41 -2.85
C VAL A 98 -8.58 12.21 -3.68
N ASP A 99 -8.66 11.02 -3.13
CA ASP A 99 -8.28 9.78 -3.81
C ASP A 99 -9.32 9.38 -4.86
N GLN A 100 -9.27 10.00 -6.05
CA GLN A 100 -10.24 9.76 -7.12
C GLN A 100 -10.00 8.45 -7.88
N HIS A 101 -8.81 7.87 -7.71
CA HIS A 101 -8.39 6.64 -8.40
C HIS A 101 -8.55 5.39 -7.54
N ASP A 102 -9.08 5.54 -6.33
CA ASP A 102 -9.41 4.45 -5.43
C ASP A 102 -10.93 4.34 -5.25
N VAL A 103 -11.40 3.13 -4.98
CA VAL A 103 -12.82 2.84 -4.80
C VAL A 103 -13.19 2.51 -3.36
N ASN A 104 -12.20 2.21 -2.49
CA ASN A 104 -12.48 1.95 -1.08
C ASN A 104 -13.19 3.16 -0.43
N PRO A 105 -14.26 2.95 0.36
CA PRO A 105 -14.92 4.03 1.09
C PRO A 105 -14.04 4.64 2.20
N TRP A 106 -13.12 3.84 2.74
CA TRP A 106 -12.18 4.24 3.78
C TRP A 106 -10.75 3.85 3.42
N THR A 107 -9.82 4.78 3.58
CA THR A 107 -8.39 4.55 3.43
C THR A 107 -7.77 4.47 4.81
N TYR A 108 -6.87 3.53 4.99
CA TYR A 108 -6.08 3.39 6.19
C TYR A 108 -4.60 3.62 5.88
N GLY A 109 -3.91 4.37 6.72
CA GLY A 109 -2.51 4.67 6.52
C GLY A 109 -1.69 4.71 7.79
N PHE A 110 -0.40 4.42 7.64
CA PHE A 110 0.60 4.49 8.68
C PHE A 110 1.71 5.46 8.32
N PHE A 111 2.16 6.23 9.30
CA PHE A 111 3.25 7.17 9.14
C PHE A 111 4.21 7.07 10.32
N SER A 112 5.51 7.15 10.04
CA SER A 112 6.55 7.20 11.07
C SER A 112 7.79 7.87 10.51
N PHE A 113 8.62 8.45 11.38
CA PHE A 113 10.02 8.66 11.01
C PHE A 113 10.75 7.32 11.01
N ILE A 114 11.66 7.16 10.05
CA ILE A 114 12.51 5.99 9.89
C ILE A 114 13.95 6.40 9.58
N ASN A 115 14.88 5.51 9.89
CA ASN A 115 16.21 5.56 9.32
C ASN A 115 16.09 5.22 7.82
N ALA A 116 16.62 6.09 6.95
CA ALA A 116 16.49 5.95 5.50
C ALA A 116 17.24 4.72 4.94
N ASP A 117 18.27 4.24 5.65
CA ASP A 117 19.09 3.11 5.25
C ASP A 117 18.57 1.79 5.82
N THR A 118 18.15 1.78 7.09
CA THR A 118 17.73 0.55 7.79
C THR A 118 16.21 0.33 7.83
N PHE A 119 15.40 1.36 7.51
CA PHE A 119 13.94 1.38 7.67
C PHE A 119 13.44 1.18 9.11
N GLU A 120 14.33 1.23 10.11
CA GLU A 120 13.95 1.17 11.52
C GLU A 120 13.22 2.44 11.93
N CYS A 121 12.15 2.28 12.72
CA CYS A 121 11.40 3.41 13.25
C CYS A 121 12.30 4.27 14.16
N LEU A 122 12.29 5.57 13.93
CA LEU A 122 12.99 6.54 14.76
C LEU A 122 12.01 7.24 15.69
N GLN A 123 12.49 7.61 16.87
CA GLN A 123 11.82 8.66 17.62
C GLN A 123 11.93 9.98 16.85
N SER A 124 10.91 10.81 16.95
CA SER A 124 10.95 12.11 16.28
C SER A 124 12.19 12.88 16.72
N PRO A 125 13.06 13.31 15.78
CA PRO A 125 14.32 13.93 16.15
C PRO A 125 14.11 15.28 16.85
N HIS A 126 12.98 15.97 16.63
CA HIS A 126 12.63 17.24 17.29
C HIS A 126 11.11 17.53 17.25
N ASN A 127 10.62 18.29 18.24
CA ASN A 127 9.21 18.74 18.34
C ASN A 127 8.82 19.87 17.35
N THR A 128 9.68 20.22 16.40
CA THR A 128 9.53 21.46 15.60
C THR A 128 9.13 21.23 14.14
N PHE A 129 9.09 19.99 13.63
CA PHE A 129 8.91 19.81 12.19
C PHE A 129 7.45 19.81 11.77
N GLN A 130 6.97 20.90 11.16
CA GLN A 130 5.62 21.04 10.57
C GLN A 130 5.42 20.22 9.27
N HIS A 131 5.86 18.96 9.28
CA HIS A 131 5.74 18.02 8.17
C HIS A 131 4.80 16.89 8.55
N GLY A 132 3.79 16.63 7.72
CA GLY A 132 2.73 15.71 8.11
C GLY A 132 1.62 15.56 7.09
N LEU A 133 0.53 14.93 7.54
CA LEU A 133 -0.69 14.77 6.75
C LEU A 133 -1.64 15.93 7.06
N PHE A 134 -1.85 16.81 6.09
CA PHE A 134 -2.70 17.99 6.23
C PHE A 134 -4.09 17.74 5.66
N PHE A 135 -5.12 18.03 6.46
CA PHE A 135 -6.53 17.93 6.13
C PHE A 135 -7.14 19.34 6.03
N PRO A 136 -7.11 19.98 4.84
CA PRO A 136 -7.54 21.37 4.67
C PRO A 136 -9.01 21.61 5.05
N ASN A 137 -9.88 20.61 4.85
CA ASN A 137 -11.29 20.71 5.24
C ASN A 137 -11.49 20.96 6.74
N HIS A 138 -10.51 20.60 7.56
CA HIS A 138 -10.56 20.73 9.02
C HIS A 138 -9.51 21.70 9.56
N ASN A 139 -8.72 22.32 8.67
CA ASN A 139 -7.52 23.10 9.02
C ASN A 139 -6.63 22.36 10.04
N PHE A 140 -6.45 21.06 9.82
CA PHE A 140 -5.77 20.17 10.77
C PHE A 140 -4.53 19.55 10.13
N LEU A 141 -3.38 19.75 10.77
CA LEU A 141 -2.12 19.10 10.40
C LEU A 141 -1.83 17.99 11.41
N LEU A 142 -1.84 16.75 10.94
CA LEU A 142 -1.29 15.62 11.67
C LEU A 142 0.23 15.62 11.47
N ASP A 143 0.89 16.36 12.34
CA ASP A 143 2.34 16.56 12.34
C ASP A 143 3.06 15.28 12.76
N PHE A 144 3.87 14.73 11.85
CA PHE A 144 4.58 13.47 12.09
C PHE A 144 5.63 13.59 13.20
N ALA A 145 6.17 14.78 13.41
CA ALA A 145 7.23 15.01 14.39
C ALA A 145 6.72 15.17 15.82
N LYS A 146 5.41 15.28 16.00
CA LYS A 146 4.78 15.33 17.33
C LYS A 146 4.39 13.95 17.87
N SER A 147 4.60 12.89 17.09
CA SER A 147 4.34 11.52 17.54
C SER A 147 5.65 10.77 17.79
N ASN A 148 5.70 10.06 18.92
CA ASN A 148 6.75 9.10 19.20
C ASN A 148 6.28 7.71 18.73
N GLY A 149 6.64 7.34 17.50
CA GLY A 149 6.34 6.03 16.92
C GLY A 149 5.41 6.10 15.72
N ILE A 150 4.61 5.04 15.56
CA ILE A 150 3.72 4.86 14.39
C ILE A 150 2.42 5.64 14.60
N ILE A 151 2.10 6.47 13.63
CA ILE A 151 0.83 7.18 13.52
C ILE A 151 -0.09 6.37 12.63
N GLU A 152 -1.27 6.02 13.13
CA GLU A 152 -2.31 5.33 12.38
C GLU A 152 -3.43 6.33 12.04
N VAL A 153 -3.89 6.33 10.80
CA VAL A 153 -4.92 7.26 10.33
C VAL A 153 -5.96 6.50 9.51
N LEU A 154 -7.24 6.72 9.81
CA LEU A 154 -8.36 6.22 9.03
C LEU A 154 -9.19 7.42 8.54
N TRP A 155 -9.42 7.53 7.23
CA TRP A 155 -10.19 8.62 6.65
C TRP A 155 -11.08 8.17 5.51
N LYS A 156 -12.07 9.02 5.16
CA LYS A 156 -12.95 8.80 4.01
C LYS A 156 -12.24 9.20 2.71
N THR A 157 -11.80 8.20 1.96
CA THR A 157 -11.04 8.25 0.69
C THR A 157 -11.50 9.35 -0.26
N SER A 158 -12.80 9.33 -0.62
CA SER A 158 -13.36 10.24 -1.63
C SER A 158 -14.07 11.49 -1.05
N LYS A 159 -14.00 11.71 0.27
CA LYS A 159 -14.70 12.82 0.94
C LYS A 159 -13.78 13.83 1.61
N ILE A 160 -12.58 13.41 1.96
CA ILE A 160 -11.65 14.22 2.74
C ILE A 160 -10.46 14.58 1.86
N LYS A 161 -10.31 15.87 1.56
CA LYS A 161 -9.10 16.35 0.91
C LYS A 161 -7.94 16.19 1.89
N HIS A 162 -6.79 15.79 1.38
CA HIS A 162 -5.57 15.68 2.15
C HIS A 162 -4.34 15.94 1.28
N GLN A 163 -3.20 16.15 1.94
CA GLN A 163 -1.87 16.16 1.33
C GLN A 163 -0.84 15.71 2.36
N THR A 164 0.24 15.09 1.90
CA THR A 164 1.49 15.03 2.65
C THR A 164 2.23 16.34 2.38
N THR A 165 2.42 17.17 3.41
CA THR A 165 3.08 18.47 3.27
C THR A 165 4.55 18.29 2.87
N PRO A 166 5.17 19.26 2.19
CA PRO A 166 6.59 19.16 1.86
C PRO A 166 7.45 19.06 3.14
N PRO A 167 8.50 18.22 3.15
CA PRO A 167 9.43 18.18 4.27
C PRO A 167 10.16 19.53 4.40
N LEU A 168 10.35 20.00 5.63
CA LEU A 168 11.11 21.22 5.89
C LEU A 168 12.57 21.08 5.42
N LEU A 169 13.19 22.20 5.04
CA LEU A 169 14.59 22.23 4.59
C LEU A 169 15.55 21.59 5.58
N ILE A 170 15.29 21.73 6.88
CA ILE A 170 16.10 21.10 7.93
C ILE A 170 16.12 19.58 7.84
N LEU A 171 15.05 18.91 7.37
CA LEU A 171 15.07 17.47 7.12
C LEU A 171 16.03 17.10 5.97
N LYS A 172 16.33 18.03 5.04
CA LYS A 172 17.37 17.82 4.01
C LYS A 172 18.78 17.75 4.59
N ASN A 173 19.00 18.31 5.78
CA ASN A 173 20.29 18.26 6.48
C ASN A 173 20.50 16.95 7.24
N TYR A 174 19.47 16.11 7.36
CA TYR A 174 19.53 14.79 8.00
C TYR A 174 19.20 13.71 6.95
N PRO A 175 20.10 13.42 6.00
CA PRO A 175 19.82 12.50 4.90
C PRO A 175 19.53 11.07 5.37
N SER A 176 19.99 10.69 6.56
CA SER A 176 19.69 9.41 7.21
C SER A 176 18.29 9.33 7.81
N ILE A 177 17.53 10.42 7.84
CA ILE A 177 16.18 10.48 8.40
C ILE A 177 15.18 10.67 7.26
N SER A 178 14.19 9.79 7.20
CA SER A 178 13.08 9.88 6.27
C SER A 178 11.76 9.71 7.01
N HIS A 179 10.66 10.17 6.42
CA HIS A 179 9.36 9.64 6.83
C HIS A 179 9.03 8.43 5.96
N PHE A 180 8.39 7.46 6.59
CA PHE A 180 7.71 6.35 5.96
C PHE A 180 6.22 6.65 5.93
N GLY A 181 5.58 6.36 4.81
CA GLY A 181 4.13 6.35 4.65
C GLY A 181 3.69 5.04 4.02
N ALA A 182 2.66 4.42 4.56
CA ALA A 182 1.94 3.32 3.91
C ALA A 182 0.46 3.68 3.81
N SER A 183 -0.15 3.42 2.66
CA SER A 183 -1.59 3.61 2.42
C SER A 183 -2.19 2.34 1.83
N PHE A 184 -3.23 1.83 2.47
CA PHE A 184 -3.94 0.63 2.05
C PHE A 184 -5.20 1.02 1.27
N GLN A 185 -5.36 0.45 0.09
CA GLN A 185 -6.35 0.92 -0.87
C GLN A 185 -6.86 -0.20 -1.80
N ILE A 186 -7.98 0.09 -2.43
CA ILE A 186 -8.56 -0.69 -3.53
C ILE A 186 -8.57 0.22 -4.75
N SER A 187 -7.62 0.02 -5.68
CA SER A 187 -7.54 0.87 -6.86
C SER A 187 -8.73 0.63 -7.80
N LYS A 188 -9.23 1.70 -8.43
CA LYS A 188 -10.32 1.66 -9.41
C LYS A 188 -9.98 0.77 -10.61
N ALA A 189 -8.73 0.81 -11.06
CA ALA A 189 -8.25 -0.03 -12.13
C ALA A 189 -8.35 -1.52 -11.76
N LEU A 190 -7.88 -1.90 -10.56
CA LEU A 190 -7.94 -3.28 -10.07
C LEU A 190 -9.37 -3.76 -9.90
N PHE A 191 -10.21 -2.94 -9.26
CA PHE A 191 -11.63 -3.23 -9.11
C PHE A 191 -12.31 -3.49 -10.46
N THR A 192 -12.06 -2.62 -11.45
CA THR A 192 -12.68 -2.75 -12.78
C THR A 192 -12.25 -4.05 -13.46
N GLN A 193 -10.96 -4.39 -13.40
CA GLN A 193 -10.48 -5.64 -13.99
C GLN A 193 -11.01 -6.88 -13.26
N GLY A 194 -11.00 -6.88 -11.93
CA GLY A 194 -11.55 -8.00 -11.14
C GLY A 194 -13.03 -8.21 -11.42
N HIS A 195 -13.81 -7.13 -11.45
CA HIS A 195 -15.23 -7.19 -11.79
C HIS A 195 -15.46 -7.76 -13.20
N ASN A 196 -14.66 -7.39 -14.19
CA ASN A 196 -14.77 -7.94 -15.55
C ASN A 196 -14.36 -9.42 -15.61
N LEU A 197 -13.31 -9.81 -14.90
CA LEU A 197 -12.81 -11.18 -14.86
C LEU A 197 -13.76 -12.12 -14.12
N LYS A 198 -14.45 -11.63 -13.09
CA LYS A 198 -15.42 -12.42 -12.30
C LYS A 198 -16.49 -13.12 -13.14
N TYR A 199 -16.90 -12.48 -14.24
CA TYR A 199 -17.92 -13.03 -15.16
C TYR A 199 -17.33 -13.60 -16.46
N SER A 200 -15.99 -13.67 -16.55
CA SER A 200 -15.29 -14.20 -17.71
C SER A 200 -15.16 -15.72 -17.64
N ASP A 201 -14.88 -16.35 -18.78
CA ASP A 201 -14.54 -17.77 -18.84
C ASP A 201 -13.25 -18.09 -18.04
N PRO A 202 -13.19 -19.21 -17.30
CA PRO A 202 -11.99 -19.58 -16.52
C PRO A 202 -10.68 -19.57 -17.32
N SER A 203 -10.69 -19.94 -18.60
CA SER A 203 -9.52 -19.89 -19.46
C SER A 203 -9.02 -18.45 -19.69
N ILE A 204 -9.93 -17.49 -19.82
CA ILE A 204 -9.60 -16.07 -19.94
C ILE A 204 -8.98 -15.57 -18.64
N ILE A 205 -9.56 -15.93 -17.49
CA ILE A 205 -9.06 -15.49 -16.18
C ILE A 205 -7.60 -15.92 -16.00
N MET A 206 -7.27 -17.18 -16.27
CA MET A 206 -5.91 -17.71 -16.14
C MET A 206 -4.90 -17.01 -17.06
N THR A 207 -5.32 -16.46 -18.20
CA THR A 207 -4.42 -15.68 -19.08
C THR A 207 -4.20 -14.24 -18.61
N LYS A 208 -5.09 -13.72 -17.76
CA LYS A 208 -5.14 -12.31 -17.36
C LYS A 208 -4.67 -12.05 -15.93
N THR A 209 -4.60 -13.09 -15.10
CA THR A 209 -4.06 -13.03 -13.74
C THR A 209 -2.69 -13.67 -13.65
N PHE A 210 -1.95 -13.38 -12.57
CA PHE A 210 -0.63 -13.96 -12.31
C PHE A 210 -0.47 -14.25 -10.82
N SER A 211 0.09 -15.42 -10.51
CA SER A 211 0.67 -15.73 -9.21
C SER A 211 2.00 -14.99 -8.98
N GLN A 212 2.48 -14.97 -7.74
CA GLN A 212 3.79 -14.43 -7.37
C GLN A 212 4.92 -15.07 -8.20
N HIS A 213 4.88 -16.40 -8.34
CA HIS A 213 5.87 -17.13 -9.14
C HIS A 213 5.82 -16.73 -10.62
N GLU A 214 4.63 -16.62 -11.22
CA GLU A 214 4.50 -16.21 -12.63
C GLU A 214 4.93 -14.76 -12.85
N ARG A 215 4.72 -13.88 -11.87
CA ARG A 215 5.22 -12.50 -11.91
C ARG A 215 6.75 -12.48 -11.98
N ILE A 216 7.42 -13.29 -11.15
CA ILE A 216 8.90 -13.45 -11.18
C ILE A 216 9.36 -13.95 -12.55
N MET A 217 8.78 -15.06 -13.03
CA MET A 217 9.19 -15.69 -14.28
C MET A 217 8.95 -14.82 -15.52
N LYS A 218 7.80 -14.13 -15.61
CA LYS A 218 7.50 -13.24 -16.74
C LYS A 218 8.38 -12.00 -16.75
N TYR A 219 8.73 -11.50 -15.57
CA TYR A 219 9.64 -10.38 -15.44
C TYR A 219 11.02 -10.73 -16.01
N ASP A 220 11.55 -11.91 -15.69
CA ASP A 220 12.85 -12.38 -16.19
C ASP A 220 12.83 -12.62 -17.71
N LYS A 221 11.76 -13.22 -18.25
CA LYS A 221 11.62 -13.43 -19.70
C LYS A 221 11.58 -12.13 -20.51
N LYS A 222 10.86 -11.10 -20.03
CA LYS A 222 10.83 -9.78 -20.69
C LYS A 222 12.19 -9.09 -20.73
N GLN A 223 13.14 -9.50 -19.88
CA GLN A 223 14.50 -8.97 -19.88
C GLN A 223 15.41 -9.68 -20.88
N LYS A 224 15.35 -11.02 -20.95
CA LYS A 224 16.11 -11.80 -21.95
C LYS A 224 15.77 -11.46 -23.41
N LEU A 225 14.64 -10.82 -23.65
CA LEU A 225 14.21 -10.35 -24.98
C LEU A 225 14.66 -8.92 -25.30
N LYS A 226 15.34 -8.25 -24.35
CA LYS A 226 15.86 -6.87 -24.49
C LYS A 226 17.39 -6.82 -24.49
N ASP A 227 18.04 -7.96 -24.33
CA ASP A 227 19.46 -8.21 -24.52
C ASP A 227 19.67 -8.87 -25.90
#